data_AF-K2ARC9-F1
#
_entry.id   AF-K2ARC9-F1
#
_cell.length_a   1.000
_cell.length_b   1.000
_cell.length_c   1.000
_cell.angle_alpha   90.00
_cell.angle_beta   90.00
_cell.angle_gamma   90.00
#
_symmetry.space_group_name_H-M   'P 1'
#
loop_
_entity.id
_entity.type
_entity.pdbx_description
1 polymer ?
#
loop_
_entity_poly.entity_id
_entity_poly.type
_entity_poly.pdbx_seq_one_letter_code
_entity_poly.pdbx_strand_id
1 'polypeptide(L)'
;MDLLSLNDILDIIENCTHLSDERKKYLTEKFKSAVSHNDIPDSVFDELQDAVAKEVNDKEENLTKIEEEMEKRRREKRDLEAQNLPNIKKAAKVAVREMDNIVKEFKTEAGKIEDEAVKVIEHAKGSSDKSEADSIRKKLGIA
;
A
#
# COMPACT_ATOMS: atom_id res chain seq x y z
N MET A 1 -22.51 29.50 -18.75
CA MET A 1 -21.48 30.13 -17.90
C MET A 1 -22.12 30.28 -16.54
N ASP A 2 -21.66 29.52 -15.56
CA ASP A 2 -22.12 29.71 -14.19
C ASP A 2 -21.53 31.03 -13.68
N LEU A 3 -22.41 31.92 -13.25
CA LEU A 3 -21.99 33.18 -12.65
C LEU A 3 -21.43 32.88 -11.26
N LEU A 4 -20.20 33.32 -11.00
CA LEU A 4 -19.62 33.28 -9.66
C LEU A 4 -20.56 34.01 -8.69
N SER A 5 -20.89 33.37 -7.58
CA SER A 5 -21.68 33.99 -6.53
C SER A 5 -20.85 35.02 -5.79
N LEU A 6 -21.52 35.93 -5.10
CA LEU A 6 -20.88 36.91 -4.24
C LEU A 6 -20.00 36.26 -3.17
N ASN A 7 -20.43 35.11 -2.64
CA ASN A 7 -19.68 34.36 -1.65
C ASN A 7 -18.41 33.76 -2.27
N ASP A 8 -18.46 33.30 -3.52
CA ASP A 8 -17.28 32.76 -4.20
C ASP A 8 -16.19 33.84 -4.37
N ILE A 9 -16.60 35.08 -4.67
CA ILE A 9 -15.66 36.21 -4.81
C ILE A 9 -15.07 36.62 -3.46
N LEU A 10 -15.88 36.62 -2.40
CA LEU A 10 -15.40 36.91 -1.04
C LEU A 10 -14.43 35.83 -0.56
N ASP A 11 -14.74 34.56 -0.82
CA ASP A 11 -13.87 33.43 -0.47
C ASP A 11 -12.52 33.53 -1.22
N ILE A 12 -12.54 33.95 -2.48
CA ILE A 12 -11.31 34.22 -3.25
C ILE A 12 -10.47 35.31 -2.58
N ILE A 13 -11.08 36.43 -2.16
CA ILE A 13 -10.37 37.54 -1.52
C ILE A 13 -9.75 37.10 -0.19
N GLU A 14 -10.54 36.43 0.65
CA GLU A 14 -10.10 36.00 1.98
C GLU A 14 -8.96 34.96 1.90
N ASN A 15 -9.01 34.07 0.90
CA ASN A 15 -8.02 33.01 0.72
C ASN A 15 -6.86 33.36 -0.21
N CYS A 16 -6.87 34.53 -0.87
CA CYS A 16 -5.77 34.93 -1.74
C CYS A 16 -4.47 35.09 -0.96
N THR A 17 -3.43 34.34 -1.31
CA THR A 17 -2.19 34.31 -0.52
C THR A 17 -1.28 35.53 -0.78
N HIS A 18 -1.51 36.25 -1.87
CA HIS A 18 -0.70 37.39 -2.28
C HIS A 18 -1.19 38.75 -1.77
N LEU A 19 -2.40 38.79 -1.19
CA LEU A 19 -2.94 39.99 -0.57
C LEU A 19 -2.57 40.01 0.91
N SER A 20 -2.10 41.15 1.40
CA SER A 20 -1.94 41.35 2.86
C SER A 20 -3.32 41.35 3.53
N ASP A 21 -3.37 41.00 4.82
CA ASP A 21 -4.64 40.99 5.57
C ASP A 21 -5.35 42.35 5.55
N GLU A 22 -4.58 43.45 5.61
CA GLU A 22 -5.11 44.81 5.46
C GLU A 22 -5.73 45.03 4.08
N ARG A 23 -5.10 44.49 3.03
CA ARG A 23 -5.58 44.61 1.66
C ARG A 23 -6.82 43.75 1.39
N LYS A 24 -6.85 42.53 1.94
CA LYS A 24 -8.04 41.66 1.94
C LYS A 24 -9.22 42.35 2.59
N LYS A 25 -9.01 42.92 3.78
CA LYS A 25 -10.05 43.66 4.50
C LYS A 25 -10.56 44.85 3.70
N TYR A 26 -9.66 45.63 3.11
CA TYR A 26 -10.02 46.76 2.23
C TYR A 26 -10.87 46.31 1.04
N LEU A 27 -10.44 45.27 0.32
CA LEU A 27 -11.14 44.75 -0.85
C LEU A 27 -12.51 44.15 -0.48
N THR A 28 -12.59 43.40 0.62
CA THR A 28 -13.84 42.85 1.15
C THR A 28 -14.83 43.95 1.53
N GLU A 29 -14.39 45.00 2.23
CA GLU A 29 -15.24 46.13 2.60
C GLU A 29 -15.70 46.93 1.37
N LYS A 30 -14.79 47.21 0.43
CA LYS A 30 -15.13 47.88 -0.83
C LYS A 30 -16.10 47.07 -1.67
N PHE A 31 -15.89 45.77 -1.80
CA PHE A 31 -16.72 44.89 -2.60
C PHE A 31 -18.14 44.76 -2.00
N LYS A 32 -18.24 44.56 -0.67
CA LYS A 32 -19.55 44.56 0.03
C LYS A 32 -20.29 45.90 -0.12
N SER A 33 -19.58 47.02 -0.05
CA SER A 33 -20.15 48.36 -0.25
C SER A 33 -20.62 48.57 -1.68
N ALA A 34 -19.79 48.24 -2.67
CA ALA A 34 -20.08 48.38 -4.09
C ALA A 34 -21.30 47.56 -4.55
N VAL A 35 -21.43 46.33 -4.07
CA VAL A 35 -22.60 45.48 -4.34
C VAL A 35 -23.87 46.09 -3.77
N SER A 36 -23.78 46.74 -2.60
CA SER A 36 -24.92 47.41 -1.97
C SER A 36 -25.42 48.62 -2.78
N HIS A 37 -24.56 49.18 -3.63
CA HIS A 37 -24.83 50.33 -4.47
C HIS A 37 -24.95 50.02 -5.97
N ASN A 38 -24.84 48.74 -6.36
CA ASN A 38 -24.82 48.28 -7.77
C ASN A 38 -23.73 48.95 -8.64
N ASP A 39 -22.64 49.41 -8.03
CA ASP A 39 -21.56 50.11 -8.73
C ASP A 39 -20.21 49.65 -8.19
N ILE A 40 -19.63 48.63 -8.84
CA ILE A 40 -18.29 48.12 -8.55
C ILE A 40 -17.30 48.91 -9.40
N PRO A 41 -16.38 49.68 -8.80
CA PRO A 41 -15.38 50.40 -9.57
C PRO A 41 -14.47 49.42 -10.33
N ASP A 42 -14.18 49.71 -11.60
CA ASP A 42 -13.29 48.90 -12.45
C ASP A 42 -11.95 48.60 -11.77
N SER A 43 -11.37 49.57 -11.06
CA SER A 43 -10.14 49.38 -10.25
C SER A 43 -10.19 48.25 -9.23
N VAL A 44 -11.36 47.94 -8.66
CA VAL A 44 -11.54 46.81 -7.73
C VAL A 44 -11.60 45.50 -8.52
N PHE A 45 -12.25 45.52 -9.68
CA PHE A 45 -12.34 44.35 -10.55
C PHE A 45 -10.97 43.97 -11.13
N ASP A 46 -10.20 44.94 -11.63
CA ASP A 46 -8.85 44.74 -12.15
C ASP A 46 -7.92 44.12 -11.08
N GLU A 47 -7.97 44.66 -9.85
CA GLU A 47 -7.14 44.16 -8.75
C GLU A 47 -7.52 42.73 -8.33
N LEU A 48 -8.82 42.40 -8.35
CA LEU A 48 -9.29 41.04 -8.10
C LEU A 48 -8.89 40.10 -9.23
N GLN A 49 -8.99 40.54 -10.48
CA GLN A 49 -8.61 39.75 -11.63
C GLN A 49 -7.11 39.42 -11.62
N ASP A 50 -6.26 40.39 -11.30
CA ASP A 50 -4.82 40.20 -11.16
C ASP A 50 -4.48 39.25 -10.00
N ALA A 51 -5.13 39.42 -8.86
CA ALA A 51 -4.93 38.56 -7.69
C ALA A 51 -5.33 37.10 -7.97
N VAL A 52 -6.47 36.90 -8.66
CA VAL A 52 -6.95 35.58 -9.09
C VAL A 52 -6.02 34.97 -10.11
N ALA A 53 -5.62 35.72 -11.15
CA ALA A 53 -4.74 35.22 -12.19
C ALA A 53 -3.40 34.73 -11.63
N LYS A 54 -2.82 35.48 -10.69
CA LYS A 54 -1.57 35.09 -10.04
C LYS A 54 -1.72 33.84 -9.18
N GLU A 55 -2.78 33.76 -8.37
CA GLU A 55 -3.05 32.60 -7.52
C GLU A 55 -3.33 31.33 -8.36
N VAL A 56 -4.01 31.47 -9.51
CA VAL A 56 -4.22 30.36 -10.45
C VAL A 56 -2.89 29.90 -11.04
N ASN A 57 -2.05 30.81 -11.52
CA ASN A 57 -0.75 30.47 -12.09
C ASN A 57 0.16 29.77 -11.06
N ASP A 58 0.24 30.30 -9.84
CA ASP A 58 1.04 29.69 -8.76
C ASP A 58 0.52 28.30 -8.38
N LYS A 59 -0.82 28.10 -8.38
CA LYS A 59 -1.43 26.78 -8.17
C LYS A 59 -1.15 25.81 -9.31
N GLU A 60 -1.20 26.25 -10.56
CA GLU A 60 -0.86 25.43 -11.73
C GLU A 60 0.61 24.99 -11.70
N GLU A 61 1.54 25.90 -11.36
CA GLU A 61 2.95 25.56 -11.18
C GLU A 61 3.16 24.55 -10.05
N ASN A 62 2.47 24.73 -8.92
CA ASN A 62 2.57 23.81 -7.78
C ASN A 62 1.96 22.45 -8.10
N LEU A 63 0.83 22.39 -8.80
CA LEU A 63 0.24 21.15 -9.29
C LEU A 63 1.20 20.40 -10.21
N THR A 64 1.84 21.11 -11.13
CA THR A 64 2.85 20.52 -12.03
C THR A 64 4.01 19.90 -11.25
N LYS A 65 4.55 20.62 -10.25
CA LYS A 65 5.62 20.09 -9.37
C LYS A 65 5.17 18.86 -8.59
N ILE A 66 3.93 18.86 -8.07
CA ILE A 66 3.36 17.71 -7.35
C ILE A 66 3.22 16.51 -8.28
N GLU A 67 2.76 16.71 -9.53
CA GLU A 67 2.64 15.64 -10.52
C GLU A 67 3.99 15.02 -10.87
N GLU A 68 5.03 15.86 -11.07
CA GLU A 68 6.39 15.39 -11.31
C GLU A 68 6.93 14.57 -10.13
N GLU A 69 6.72 15.04 -8.88
CA GLU A 69 7.14 14.32 -7.69
C GLU A 69 6.40 12.98 -7.53
N MET A 70 5.09 12.96 -7.81
CA MET A 70 4.28 11.74 -7.79
C MET A 70 4.76 10.73 -8.82
N GLU A 71 5.10 11.17 -10.03
CA GLU A 71 5.64 10.27 -11.06
C GLU A 71 7.03 9.75 -10.67
N LYS A 72 7.88 10.59 -10.06
CA LYS A 72 9.17 10.15 -9.52
C LYS A 72 8.99 9.06 -8.46
N ARG A 73 8.11 9.27 -7.48
CA ARG A 73 7.81 8.26 -6.44
C ARG A 73 7.23 6.97 -7.02
N ARG A 74 6.40 7.05 -8.07
CA ARG A 74 5.89 5.87 -8.79
C ARG A 74 7.01 5.09 -9.49
N ARG A 75 8.01 5.75 -10.04
CA ARG A 75 9.19 5.09 -10.62
C ARG A 75 10.02 4.41 -9.55
N GLU A 76 10.36 5.11 -8.47
CA GLU A 76 11.12 4.54 -7.35
C GLU A 76 10.43 3.31 -6.76
N LYS A 77 9.10 3.35 -6.60
CA LYS A 77 8.32 2.19 -6.15
C LYS A 77 8.44 1.01 -7.11
N ARG A 78 8.31 1.23 -8.43
CA ARG A 78 8.46 0.18 -9.44
C ARG A 78 9.86 -0.43 -9.43
N ASP A 79 10.89 0.39 -9.27
CA ASP A 79 12.29 -0.08 -9.22
C ASP A 79 12.54 -0.92 -7.96
N LEU A 80 12.04 -0.50 -6.80
CA LEU A 80 12.12 -1.28 -5.57
C LEU A 80 11.36 -2.60 -5.67
N GLU A 81 10.16 -2.61 -6.25
CA GLU A 81 9.42 -3.84 -6.50
C GLU A 81 10.17 -4.79 -7.46
N ALA A 82 10.77 -4.23 -8.53
CA ALA A 82 11.56 -5.00 -9.49
C ALA A 82 12.84 -5.58 -8.88
N GLN A 83 13.46 -4.91 -7.91
CA GLN A 83 14.63 -5.42 -7.19
C GLN A 83 14.27 -6.47 -6.12
N ASN A 84 13.17 -6.25 -5.38
CA ASN A 84 12.82 -7.09 -4.24
C ASN A 84 12.08 -8.36 -4.64
N LEU A 85 11.21 -8.30 -5.67
CA LEU A 85 10.39 -9.44 -6.06
C LEU A 85 11.24 -10.66 -6.52
N PRO A 86 12.32 -10.50 -7.30
CA PRO A 86 13.20 -11.62 -7.64
C PRO A 86 13.88 -12.23 -6.42
N ASN A 87 14.32 -11.41 -5.46
CA ASN A 87 14.96 -11.87 -4.23
C ASN A 87 13.99 -12.68 -3.36
N ILE A 88 12.76 -12.19 -3.18
CA ILE A 88 11.71 -12.90 -2.44
C ILE A 88 11.37 -14.22 -3.13
N LYS A 89 11.19 -14.22 -4.47
CA LYS A 89 10.92 -15.45 -5.23
C LYS A 89 12.06 -16.46 -5.13
N LYS A 90 13.32 -15.99 -5.18
CA LYS A 90 14.50 -16.85 -5.04
C LYS A 90 14.57 -17.45 -3.64
N ALA A 91 14.39 -16.65 -2.59
CA ALA A 91 14.37 -17.11 -1.20
C ALA A 91 13.26 -18.15 -0.96
N ALA A 92 12.04 -17.88 -1.42
CA ALA A 92 10.92 -18.82 -1.32
C ALA A 92 11.21 -20.15 -2.03
N LYS A 93 11.83 -20.10 -3.22
CA LYS A 93 12.20 -21.32 -3.95
C LYS A 93 13.27 -22.14 -3.23
N VAL A 94 14.22 -21.48 -2.55
CA VAL A 94 15.24 -22.18 -1.74
C VAL A 94 14.57 -22.84 -0.53
N ALA A 95 13.73 -22.10 0.21
CA ALA A 95 13.02 -22.62 1.37
C ALA A 95 12.15 -23.85 1.04
N VAL A 96 11.41 -23.82 -0.08
CA VAL A 96 10.61 -24.97 -0.52
C VAL A 96 11.49 -26.19 -0.81
N ARG A 97 12.64 -26.00 -1.46
CA ARG A 97 13.58 -27.10 -1.75
C ARG A 97 14.18 -27.70 -0.47
N GLU A 98 14.52 -26.86 0.49
CA GLU A 98 15.03 -27.32 1.79
C GLU A 98 13.96 -28.11 2.56
N MET A 99 12.72 -27.61 2.59
CA MET A 99 11.59 -28.33 3.18
C MET A 99 11.35 -29.68 2.49
N ASP A 100 11.39 -29.73 1.15
CA ASP A 100 11.24 -30.98 0.40
C ASP A 100 12.34 -32.00 0.73
N ASN A 101 13.58 -31.54 0.94
CA ASN A 101 14.68 -32.42 1.33
C ASN A 101 14.48 -32.97 2.75
N ILE A 102 14.09 -32.11 3.69
CA ILE A 102 13.78 -32.52 5.08
C ILE A 102 12.65 -33.57 5.08
N VAL A 103 11.57 -33.35 4.32
CA VAL A 103 10.46 -34.30 4.22
C VAL A 103 10.92 -35.65 3.63
N LYS A 104 11.83 -35.64 2.65
CA LYS A 104 12.39 -36.88 2.09
C LYS A 104 13.27 -37.63 3.10
N GLU A 105 14.08 -36.92 3.87
CA GLU A 105 14.90 -37.50 4.94
C GLU A 105 14.01 -38.14 6.01
N PHE A 106 12.99 -37.43 6.49
CA PHE A 106 12.04 -37.97 7.45
C PHE A 106 11.30 -39.20 6.92
N LYS A 107 10.87 -39.21 5.65
CA LYS A 107 10.24 -40.39 5.03
C LYS A 107 11.20 -41.58 4.96
N THR A 108 12.47 -41.33 4.64
CA THR A 108 13.49 -42.37 4.57
C THR A 108 13.73 -42.98 5.95
N GLU A 109 13.86 -42.13 6.98
CA GLU A 109 14.09 -42.59 8.35
C GLU A 109 12.87 -43.32 8.93
N ALA A 110 11.66 -42.82 8.67
CA ALA A 110 10.42 -43.52 9.02
C ALA A 110 10.36 -44.91 8.38
N GLY A 111 10.71 -45.04 7.10
CA GLY A 111 10.77 -46.34 6.42
C GLY A 111 11.77 -47.31 7.06
N LYS A 112 12.96 -46.83 7.49
CA LYS A 112 13.91 -47.68 8.23
C LYS A 112 13.36 -48.16 9.57
N ILE A 113 12.67 -47.28 10.29
CA ILE A 113 12.04 -47.62 11.58
C ILE A 113 10.93 -48.66 11.35
N GLU A 114 10.13 -48.51 10.30
CA GLU A 114 9.11 -49.49 9.91
C GLU A 114 9.75 -50.85 9.58
N ASP A 115 10.80 -50.89 8.77
CA ASP A 115 11.53 -52.11 8.42
C ASP A 115 12.14 -52.81 9.65
N GLU A 116 12.71 -52.04 10.57
CA GLU A 116 13.28 -52.57 11.81
C GLU A 116 12.20 -53.12 12.74
N ALA A 117 11.05 -52.43 12.86
CA ALA A 117 9.91 -52.91 13.61
C ALA A 117 9.37 -54.23 13.04
N VAL A 118 9.28 -54.36 11.71
CA VAL A 118 8.87 -55.61 11.05
C VAL A 118 9.83 -56.75 11.39
N LYS A 119 11.14 -56.53 11.31
CA LYS A 119 12.15 -57.55 11.66
C LYS A 119 12.06 -58.01 13.11
N VAL A 120 11.85 -57.08 14.06
CA VAL A 120 11.67 -57.43 15.47
C VAL A 120 10.43 -58.32 15.65
N ILE A 121 9.33 -57.99 14.96
CA ILE A 121 8.10 -58.80 15.03
C ILE A 121 8.29 -60.18 14.40
N GLU A 122 8.99 -60.28 13.26
CA GLU A 122 9.29 -61.56 12.62
C GLU A 122 10.20 -62.44 13.48
N HIS A 123 11.23 -61.85 14.11
CA HIS A 123 12.08 -62.56 15.05
C HIS A 123 11.27 -63.03 16.27
N ALA A 124 10.35 -62.21 16.79
CA ALA A 124 9.44 -62.62 17.86
C ALA A 124 8.54 -63.79 17.45
N LYS A 125 8.02 -63.81 16.21
CA LYS A 125 7.26 -64.96 15.65
C LYS A 125 8.10 -66.24 15.55
N GLY A 126 9.41 -66.13 15.37
CA GLY A 126 10.33 -67.27 15.36
C GLY A 126 10.63 -67.83 16.76
N SER A 127 10.44 -67.03 17.82
CA SER A 127 10.81 -67.37 19.20
C SER A 127 9.64 -67.60 20.16
N SER A 128 8.40 -67.22 19.84
CA SER A 128 7.23 -67.42 20.71
C SER A 128 5.94 -67.78 19.96
N ASP A 129 4.98 -68.35 20.69
CA ASP A 129 3.65 -68.71 20.21
C ASP A 129 2.98 -67.56 19.44
N LYS A 130 2.45 -67.87 18.25
CA LYS A 130 1.88 -66.93 17.24
C LYS A 130 0.94 -65.84 17.77
N SER A 131 0.38 -66.00 18.96
CA SER A 131 -0.55 -65.08 19.61
C SER A 131 0.06 -63.72 19.98
N GLU A 132 1.34 -63.67 20.35
CA GLU A 132 1.94 -62.45 20.93
C GLU A 132 2.36 -61.43 19.86
N ALA A 133 2.91 -61.92 18.75
CA ALA A 133 3.36 -61.09 17.64
C ALA A 133 2.22 -60.39 16.89
N ASP A 134 1.05 -61.04 16.76
CA ASP A 134 -0.13 -60.40 16.15
C ASP A 134 -0.72 -59.31 17.04
N SER A 135 -0.58 -59.43 18.36
CA SER A 135 -0.97 -58.38 19.32
C SER A 135 -0.07 -57.13 19.21
N ILE A 136 1.23 -57.35 18.97
CA ILE A 136 2.21 -56.26 18.78
C ILE A 136 1.97 -55.51 17.46
N ARG A 137 1.74 -56.21 16.32
CA ARG A 137 1.40 -55.56 15.03
C ARG A 137 0.18 -54.65 15.16
N LYS A 138 -0.86 -55.15 15.84
CA LYS A 138 -2.12 -54.42 16.02
C LYS A 138 -1.96 -53.18 16.91
N LYS A 139 -1.09 -53.22 17.93
CA LYS A 139 -0.76 -52.05 18.78
C LYS A 139 0.06 -51.00 18.04
N LEU A 140 0.93 -51.42 17.13
CA LEU A 140 1.76 -50.52 16.32
C LEU A 140 1.03 -49.97 15.08
N GLY A 141 -0.20 -50.42 14.81
CA GLY A 141 -0.98 -49.95 13.66
C GLY A 141 -0.49 -50.44 12.30
N ILE A 142 0.37 -51.46 12.28
CA ILE A 142 0.92 -52.07 11.07
C ILE A 142 -0.09 -53.13 10.60
N ALA A 143 -0.71 -52.91 9.44
CA ALA A 143 -1.69 -53.83 8.83
C ALA A 143 -1.02 -55.07 8.23
#